data_AF-A0A955HYK9-F1
#
_entry.id   AF-A0A955HYK9-F1
#
_cell.length_a   1.000
_cell.length_b   1.000
_cell.length_c   1.000
_cell.angle_alpha   90.00
_cell.angle_beta   90.00
_cell.angle_gamma   90.00
#
_symmetry.space_group_name_H-M   'P 1'
#
loop_
_entity.id
_entity.type
_entity.pdbx_description
1 polymer ?
#
loop_
_entity_poly.entity_id
_entity_poly.type
_entity_poly.pdbx_seq_one_letter_code
_entity_poly.pdbx_strand_id
1 'polypeptide(L)' 'NEILTLSENIYESYLKASPTQKKKYLRMFFEGIYVDDRKIVQVEYNPVIADLTRIREVRLSDNWRRGRDSNPR' A
#
# COMPACT_ATOMS: atom_id res chain seq x y z
N ASN A 1 -4.81 1.89 19.76
CA ASN A 1 -4.07 0.63 19.48
C ASN A 1 -4.53 -0.14 18.24
N GLU A 2 -5.49 0.32 17.43
CA GLU A 2 -5.91 -0.40 16.19
C GLU A 2 -4.93 -0.28 15.01
N ILE A 3 -4.01 0.70 15.04
CA ILE A 3 -3.00 0.89 13.98
C ILE A 3 -1.85 -0.11 14.12
N LEU A 4 -1.55 -0.57 15.35
CA LEU A 4 -0.48 -1.54 15.63
C LEU A 4 -0.84 -2.97 15.21
N THR A 5 -2.12 -3.35 15.22
CA THR A 5 -2.56 -4.67 14.73
C THR A 5 -2.47 -4.80 13.21
N LEU A 6 -2.40 -3.68 12.50
CA LEU A 6 -2.13 -3.66 11.06
C LEU A 6 -0.64 -3.78 10.74
N SER A 7 0.29 -3.70 11.70
CA SER A 7 1.73 -3.88 11.44
C SER A 7 2.23 -5.31 11.59
N GLU A 8 1.57 -6.16 12.39
CA GLU A 8 2.04 -7.53 12.67
C GLU A 8 1.52 -8.57 11.65
N ASN A 9 0.28 -8.40 11.17
CA ASN A 9 -0.31 -9.27 10.15
C ASN A 9 -1.15 -8.45 9.17
N ILE A 10 -0.46 -7.60 8.40
CA ILE A 10 -1.02 -6.60 7.48
C ILE A 10 -2.14 -7.18 6.62
N TYR A 11 -1.92 -8.35 6.02
CA TYR A 11 -2.85 -8.95 5.06
C TYR A 11 -4.17 -9.37 5.71
N GLU A 12 -4.12 -10.18 6.76
CA GLU A 12 -5.31 -10.68 7.46
C GLU A 12 -6.09 -9.54 8.14
N SER A 13 -5.37 -8.61 8.78
CA SER A 13 -5.96 -7.45 9.43
C SER A 13 -6.61 -6.51 8.42
N TYR A 14 -5.99 -6.31 7.25
CA TYR A 14 -6.58 -5.50 6.19
C TYR A 14 -7.85 -6.13 5.62
N LEU A 15 -7.88 -7.44 5.36
CA LEU A 15 -9.06 -8.11 4.81
C LEU A 15 -10.30 -7.96 5.71
N LYS A 16 -10.12 -8.14 7.02
CA LYS A 16 -11.17 -8.08 8.05
C LYS A 16 -11.59 -6.65 8.42
N ALA A 17 -10.78 -5.64 8.06
CA ALA A 17 -11.06 -4.25 8.39
C ALA A 17 -12.30 -3.69 7.67
N SER A 18 -13.00 -2.79 8.34
CA SER A 18 -14.11 -2.03 7.75
C SER A 18 -13.62 -1.15 6.59
N PRO A 19 -14.50 -0.76 5.65
CA PRO A 19 -14.13 0.15 4.55
C PRO A 19 -13.43 1.44 5.02
N THR A 20 -13.90 2.01 6.14
CA THR A 20 -13.31 3.21 6.74
C THR A 20 -11.88 2.97 7.25
N GLN A 21 -11.64 1.84 7.90
CA GLN A 21 -10.30 1.46 8.38
C GLN A 21 -9.35 1.16 7.22
N LYS A 22 -9.81 0.45 6.18
CA LYS A 22 -9.05 0.23 4.93
C LYS A 22 -8.62 1.54 4.31
N LYS A 23 -9.53 2.51 4.21
CA LYS A 23 -9.23 3.85 3.69
C LYS A 23 -8.20 4.57 4.55
N LYS A 24 -8.33 4.53 5.88
CA LYS A 24 -7.35 5.13 6.81
C LYS A 24 -5.96 4.50 6.66
N TYR A 25 -5.89 3.18 6.52
CA TYR A 25 -4.63 2.46 6.29
C TYR A 25 -3.99 2.88 4.97
N LEU A 26 -4.75 2.92 3.87
CA LEU A 26 -4.22 3.33 2.56
C LEU A 26 -3.70 4.79 2.56
N ARG A 27 -4.35 5.69 3.31
CA ARG A 27 -3.88 7.09 3.47
C ARG A 27 -2.51 7.22 4.13
N MET A 28 -1.99 6.18 4.79
CA MET A 28 -0.62 6.18 5.31
C MET A 28 0.42 6.16 4.16
N PHE A 29 0.07 5.53 3.04
CA PHE A 29 1.00 5.31 1.92
C PHE A 29 0.77 6.25 0.75
N PHE A 30 -0.49 6.64 0.52
CA PHE A 30 -0.90 7.40 -0.67
C PHE A 30 -1.53 8.73 -0.27
N GLU A 31 -1.08 9.82 -0.90
CA GLU A 31 -1.78 11.10 -0.89
C GLU A 31 -2.93 11.09 -1.91
N GLY A 32 -2.69 10.50 -3.10
CA GLY A 32 -3.64 10.46 -4.19
C GLY A 32 -3.48 9.25 -5.10
N ILE A 33 -4.60 8.74 -5.61
CA ILE A 33 -4.65 7.74 -6.68
C ILE A 33 -5.57 8.29 -7.75
N TYR A 34 -5.01 8.61 -8.91
CA TYR A 34 -5.73 9.22 -10.02
C TYR A 34 -6.11 8.13 -11.02
N VAL A 35 -7.41 8.08 -11.34
CA VAL A 35 -7.99 7.07 -12.21
C VAL A 35 -8.62 7.75 -13.41
N ASP A 36 -8.26 7.28 -14.60
CA ASP A 36 -8.88 7.67 -15.87
C ASP A 36 -9.22 6.41 -16.67
N ASP A 37 -10.39 6.37 -17.31
CA ASP A 37 -10.90 5.19 -18.02
C ASP A 37 -10.74 3.86 -17.24
N ARG A 38 -11.08 3.89 -15.95
CA ARG A 38 -10.93 2.75 -15.00
C ARG A 38 -9.50 2.23 -14.84
N LYS A 39 -8.49 2.97 -15.28
CA LYS A 39 -7.07 2.65 -15.13
C LYS A 39 -6.42 3.66 -14.20
N ILE A 40 -5.53 3.18 -13.34
CA ILE A 40 -4.70 4.06 -12.52
C ILE A 40 -3.68 4.72 -13.45
N VAL A 41 -3.74 6.03 -13.58
CA VAL A 41 -2.84 6.82 -14.44
C VAL A 41 -1.72 7.48 -13.65
N GLN A 42 -1.94 7.77 -12.36
CA GLN A 42 -0.95 8.38 -11.49
C GLN A 42 -1.19 7.97 -10.04
N VAL A 43 -0.09 7.78 -9.31
CA VAL A 43 -0.09 7.50 -7.87
C VAL A 43 0.83 8.51 -7.20
N GLU A 44 0.29 9.23 -6.23
CA GLU A 44 1.04 10.13 -5.38
C GLU A 44 1.23 9.47 -4.02
N TYR A 45 2.49 9.18 -3.72
CA TYR A 45 2.88 8.58 -2.44
C TYR A 45 3.01 9.66 -1.37
N ASN A 46 2.78 9.27 -0.13
CA ASN A 46 3.10 10.10 1.03
C ASN A 46 4.57 10.58 0.95
N PRO A 47 4.87 11.85 1.30
CA PRO A 47 6.21 12.43 1.27
C PRO A 47 7.27 11.56 1.93
N VAL A 48 6.93 10.88 3.04
CA VAL A 48 7.84 9.96 3.73
C VAL A 48 8.25 8.80 2.82
N ILE A 49 7.30 8.20 2.11
CA ILE A 49 7.56 7.10 1.17
C ILE A 49 8.29 7.62 -0.07
N ALA A 50 7.94 8.81 -0.56
CA ALA A 50 8.62 9.45 -1.68
C ALA A 50 10.11 9.70 -1.36
N ASP A 51 10.40 10.21 -0.16
CA ASP A 51 11.76 10.43 0.31
C ASP A 51 12.53 9.12 0.47
N LEU A 52 11.93 8.10 1.08
CA LEU A 52 12.54 6.76 1.21
C LEU A 52 12.87 6.16 -0.17
N THR A 53 12.01 6.38 -1.17
CA THR A 53 12.24 5.92 -2.55
C THR A 53 13.38 6.69 -3.19
N ARG A 54 13.46 8.01 -2.97
CA ARG A 54 14.53 8.88 -3.48
C ARG A 54 15.91 8.48 -2.95
N ILE A 55 16.00 8.13 -1.67
CA ILE A 55 17.26 7.68 -1.05
C ILE A 55 17.57 6.19 -1.31
N ARG A 56 16.76 5.50 -2.12
CA ARG A 56 16.89 4.06 -2.48
C ARG A 56 16.80 3.09 -1.31
N GLU A 57 16.26 3.51 -0.18
CA GLU A 57 16.02 2.65 1.00
C GLU A 57 14.78 1.77 0.83
N VAL A 58 13.91 2.10 -0.12
CA VAL A 58 12.78 1.26 -0.52
C VAL A 58 12.70 1.13 -2.04
N ARG A 59 12.27 -0.04 -2.50
CA ARG A 59 12.02 -0.31 -3.92
C ARG A 59 10.51 -0.40 -4.17
N LEU A 60 9.98 0.59 -4.87
CA LEU A 60 8.66 0.47 -5.48
C LEU A 60 8.79 -0.41 -6.73
N SER A 61 7.90 -1.40 -6.87
CA SER A 61 7.90 -2.34 -7.99
C SER A 61 6.58 -2.25 -8.73
N ASP A 62 6.67 -1.87 -9.99
CA ASP A 62 5.61 -1.80 -10.99
C ASP A 62 5.24 -3.18 -11.57
N ASN A 63 6.04 -4.21 -11.23
CA ASN A 63 5.60 -5.59 -11.35
C ASN A 63 4.53 -5.87 -10.30
N TRP A 64 3.27 -5.57 -10.62
CA TRP A 64 2.13 -6.23 -9.99
C TRP A 64 2.32 -7.72 -10.28
N ARG A 65 2.94 -8.47 -9.35
CA ARG A 65 3.21 -9.89 -9.53
C ARG A 65 1.87 -10.58 -9.76
N ARG A 66 1.55 -10.85 -11.02
CA ARG A 66 0.43 -11.71 -11.42
C ARG A 66 0.73 -13.08 -10.83
N GLY A 67 0.10 -13.41 -9.70
CA GLY A 67 0.05 -14.76 -9.15
C GLY A 67 1.38 -15.41 -8.78
N ARG A 68 2.17 -14.80 -7.88
CA ARG A 68 3.03 -15.60 -7.00
C ARG A 68 2.83 -15.12 -5.58
N ASP A 69 1.92 -15.80 -4.89
CA ASP A 69 1.84 -15.72 -3.43
C ASP A 69 3.24 -15.97 -2.87
N SER A 70 3.68 -15.04 -2.02
CA SER A 70 4.94 -15.12 -1.29
C SER A 70 4.81 -16.19 -0.21
N ASN A 71 4.73 -17.47 -0.59
CA ASN A 71 4.93 -18.58 0.33
C ASN A 71 6.26 -19.26 0.00
N PRO A 72 7.32 -19.06 0.79
CA PRO A 72 8.52 -19.89 0.68
C PRO A 72 8.16 -21.30 1.19
N ARG A 73 8.31 -22.31 0.34
CA ARG A 73 8.43 -23.69 0.79
C ARG A 73 9.80 -23.92 1.42
#